data_AF-S4RBL7-F1
#
_entry.id   AF-S4RBL7-F1
#
_cell.length_a   1.000
_cell.length_b   1.000
_cell.length_c   1.000
_cell.angle_alpha   90.00
_cell.angle_beta   90.00
_cell.angle_gamma   90.00
#
_symmetry.space_group_name_H-M   'P 1'
#
loop_
_entity.id
_entity.type
_entity.pdbx_description
1 polymer ?
#
loop_
_entity_poly.entity_id
_entity_poly.type
_entity_poly.pdbx_seq_one_letter_code
_entity_poly.pdbx_strand_id
1 'polypeptide(L)'
;GRPRKLFSWGDFSASIRTSRLQVLITAKMVDHGNGSVSVHFRHNATGRGSVSVSLGPPTVPLCLTPHRPLTTESKAPRDGEPFRCRVEYEKVDRALKSVPCAQPRSSCYREQVQSHVSWICSKPISAFCIYVAFQGANYRLAHKVCPDLHMVRTPSG
;
A
#
# COMPACT_ATOMS: atom_id res chain seq x y z
N GLY A 1 -0.25 11.99 -32.25
CA GLY A 1 -1.38 11.66 -31.35
C GLY A 1 -0.94 11.87 -29.92
N ARG A 2 -1.76 12.51 -29.06
CA ARG A 2 -1.42 12.69 -27.64
C ARG A 2 -1.46 11.33 -26.92
N PRO A 3 -0.45 10.98 -26.10
CA PRO A 3 -0.53 9.77 -25.28
C PRO A 3 -1.73 9.90 -24.34
N ARG A 4 -2.70 8.98 -24.48
CA ARG A 4 -3.81 8.87 -23.52
C ARG A 4 -3.20 8.41 -22.20
N LYS A 5 -3.22 9.28 -21.17
CA LYS A 5 -2.85 8.85 -19.82
C LYS A 5 -3.75 7.69 -19.43
N LEU A 6 -3.15 6.55 -19.12
CA LEU A 6 -3.88 5.33 -18.79
C LEU A 6 -4.59 5.43 -17.42
N PHE A 7 -4.18 6.37 -16.58
CA PHE A 7 -4.73 6.65 -15.26
C PHE A 7 -4.98 8.15 -15.07
N SER A 8 -6.09 8.51 -14.40
CA SER A 8 -6.42 9.91 -14.07
C SER A 8 -5.74 10.40 -12.79
N TRP A 9 -5.04 9.50 -12.10
CA TRP A 9 -4.39 9.73 -10.81
C TRP A 9 -2.89 9.95 -10.97
N GLY A 10 -2.33 10.81 -10.13
CA GLY A 10 -0.89 11.10 -10.04
C GLY A 10 -0.23 10.35 -8.88
N ASP A 11 0.77 10.99 -8.26
CA ASP A 11 1.44 10.45 -7.08
C ASP A 11 0.49 10.37 -5.88
N PHE A 12 0.54 9.25 -5.16
CA PHE A 12 -0.22 9.05 -3.91
C PHE A 12 0.65 9.42 -2.72
N SER A 13 0.07 10.11 -1.73
CA SER A 13 0.71 10.38 -0.45
C SER A 13 -0.29 10.27 0.68
N ALA A 14 0.08 9.55 1.73
CA ALA A 14 -0.70 9.43 2.96
C ALA A 14 0.21 9.59 4.17
N SER A 15 -0.21 10.41 5.13
CA SER A 15 0.47 10.56 6.41
C SER A 15 -0.46 10.16 7.55
N ILE A 16 0.04 9.31 8.43
CA ILE A 16 -0.67 8.87 9.64
C ILE A 16 0.20 9.28 10.82
N ARG A 17 -0.37 10.04 11.76
CA ARG A 17 0.36 10.52 12.94
C ARG A 17 -0.48 10.29 14.19
N THR A 18 0.13 9.66 15.18
CA THR A 18 -0.41 9.47 16.53
C THR A 18 0.65 9.81 17.57
N SER A 19 0.30 9.69 18.85
CA SER A 19 1.24 9.92 19.96
C SER A 19 2.42 8.93 19.97
N ARG A 20 2.28 7.75 19.38
CA ARG A 20 3.30 6.67 19.44
C ARG A 20 3.85 6.25 18.08
N LEU A 21 3.35 6.83 16.99
CA LEU A 21 3.80 6.50 15.65
C LEU A 21 3.62 7.65 14.69
N GLN A 22 4.54 7.76 13.75
CA GLN A 22 4.43 8.60 12.57
C GLN A 22 4.74 7.77 11.34
N VAL A 23 3.89 7.86 10.33
CA VAL A 23 4.02 7.13 9.07
C VAL A 23 3.85 8.11 7.92
N LEU A 24 4.71 8.00 6.92
CA LEU A 24 4.53 8.62 5.61
C LEU A 24 4.60 7.52 4.56
N ILE A 25 3.55 7.39 3.75
CA ILE A 25 3.45 6.46 2.63
C ILE A 25 3.37 7.30 1.37
N THR A 26 4.17 6.96 0.38
CA THR A 26 4.13 7.54 -0.96
C THR A 26 4.03 6.43 -1.98
N ALA A 27 3.30 6.66 -3.07
CA ALA A 27 3.29 5.75 -4.20
C ALA A 27 3.46 6.53 -5.50
N LYS A 28 4.29 5.99 -6.39
CA LYS A 28 4.51 6.52 -7.73
C LYS A 28 4.10 5.49 -8.76
N MET A 29 3.31 5.91 -9.74
CA MET A 29 2.90 5.08 -10.85
C MET A 29 3.76 5.38 -12.09
N VAL A 30 4.17 4.32 -12.80
CA VAL A 30 4.99 4.42 -14.01
C VAL A 30 4.36 3.57 -15.10
N ASP A 31 3.96 4.20 -16.19
CA ASP A 31 3.54 3.52 -17.42
C ASP A 31 4.78 3.22 -18.27
N HIS A 32 4.98 1.95 -18.59
CA HIS A 32 6.14 1.50 -19.38
C HIS A 32 5.92 1.62 -20.89
N GLY A 33 4.72 1.98 -21.35
CA GLY A 33 4.37 2.10 -22.78
C GLY A 33 4.25 0.76 -23.53
N ASN A 34 4.82 -0.32 -23.00
CA ASN A 34 4.61 -1.69 -23.48
C ASN A 34 3.25 -2.27 -23.02
N GLY A 35 2.56 -1.58 -22.11
CA GLY A 35 1.29 -2.01 -21.53
C GLY A 35 1.34 -2.53 -20.11
N SER A 36 2.51 -2.64 -19.50
CA SER A 36 2.60 -2.83 -18.07
C SER A 36 2.66 -1.49 -17.36
N VAL A 37 2.23 -1.50 -16.10
CA VAL A 37 2.34 -0.35 -15.20
C VAL A 37 3.01 -0.82 -13.92
N SER A 38 4.01 -0.07 -13.47
CA SER A 38 4.61 -0.27 -12.15
C SER A 38 4.04 0.70 -11.13
N VAL A 39 3.89 0.21 -9.90
CA VAL A 39 3.54 1.04 -8.75
C VAL A 39 4.62 0.86 -7.69
N HIS A 40 5.33 1.93 -7.38
CA HIS A 40 6.42 1.95 -6.41
C HIS A 40 5.95 2.61 -5.14
N PHE A 41 5.80 1.81 -4.08
CA PHE A 41 5.52 2.29 -2.74
C PHE A 41 6.82 2.56 -2.01
N ARG A 42 6.85 3.67 -1.28
CA ARG A 42 7.84 3.94 -0.25
C ARG A 42 7.12 4.35 1.02
N HIS A 43 7.40 3.68 2.13
CA HIS A 43 6.91 4.10 3.43
C HIS A 43 8.01 4.21 4.47
N ASN A 44 7.96 5.30 5.24
CA ASN A 44 8.81 5.54 6.40
C ASN A 44 7.92 5.59 7.63
N ALA A 45 8.13 4.66 8.56
CA ALA A 45 7.43 4.61 9.83
C ALA A 45 8.43 4.84 10.98
N THR A 46 8.00 5.55 12.01
CA THR A 46 8.79 5.76 13.22
C THR A 46 7.91 5.68 14.44
N GLY A 47 8.22 4.78 15.38
CA GLY A 47 7.45 4.55 16.59
C GLY A 47 7.05 3.09 16.75
N ARG A 48 6.02 2.81 17.54
CA ARG A 48 5.57 1.44 17.86
C ARG A 48 4.33 1.05 17.06
N GLY A 49 4.46 0.05 16.20
CA GLY A 49 3.38 -0.53 15.40
C GLY A 49 3.85 -1.03 14.04
N SER A 50 2.99 -1.77 13.33
CA SER A 50 3.25 -2.25 11.97
C SER A 50 2.43 -1.47 10.94
N VAL A 51 3.03 -1.26 9.78
CA VAL A 51 2.40 -0.64 8.62
C VAL A 51 2.54 -1.62 7.47
N SER A 52 1.46 -1.83 6.72
CA SER A 52 1.49 -2.55 5.46
C SER A 52 0.79 -1.76 4.37
N VAL A 53 1.32 -1.86 3.15
CA VAL A 53 0.74 -1.28 1.94
C VAL A 53 0.77 -2.32 0.83
N SER A 54 -0.33 -2.48 0.11
CA SER A 54 -0.43 -3.45 -0.98
C SER A 54 -1.41 -3.02 -2.06
N LEU A 55 -1.29 -3.64 -3.23
CA LEU A 55 -2.32 -3.60 -4.26
C LEU A 55 -3.26 -4.78 -4.10
N GLY A 56 -4.54 -4.57 -4.39
CA GLY A 56 -5.52 -5.65 -4.44
C GLY A 56 -6.71 -5.31 -5.35
N PRO A 57 -7.55 -6.31 -5.68
CA PRO A 57 -8.75 -6.08 -6.47
C PRO A 57 -9.75 -5.19 -5.71
N PRO A 58 -10.61 -4.42 -6.42
CA PRO A 58 -11.66 -3.62 -5.79
C PRO A 58 -12.75 -4.42 -5.10
N THR A 59 -12.89 -5.71 -5.41
CA THR A 59 -13.87 -6.61 -4.77
C THR A 59 -13.45 -7.05 -3.37
N VAL A 60 -12.16 -6.92 -3.02
CA VAL A 60 -11.66 -7.33 -1.71
C VAL A 60 -12.18 -6.36 -0.63
N PRO A 61 -12.91 -6.83 0.39
CA PRO A 61 -13.37 -5.97 1.47
C PRO A 61 -12.19 -5.51 2.33
N LEU A 62 -12.30 -4.30 2.86
CA LEU A 62 -11.32 -3.76 3.80
C LEU A 62 -11.46 -4.49 5.15
N CYS A 63 -10.41 -5.19 5.59
CA CYS A 63 -10.41 -5.89 6.87
C CYS A 63 -9.60 -5.10 7.92
N LEU A 64 -10.18 -4.90 9.12
CA LEU A 64 -9.55 -4.20 10.26
C LEU A 64 -8.74 -5.14 11.18
N THR A 65 -8.77 -6.44 10.93
CA THR A 65 -8.03 -7.45 11.70
C THR A 65 -6.90 -8.07 10.89
N PRO A 66 -5.65 -8.06 11.38
CA PRO A 66 -4.53 -8.72 10.72
C PRO A 66 -4.52 -10.19 11.15
N HIS A 67 -5.52 -10.94 10.70
CA HIS A 67 -5.51 -12.40 10.74
C HIS A 67 -5.65 -12.96 9.34
N ARG A 68 -4.86 -12.43 8.41
CA ARG A 68 -4.28 -13.21 7.32
C ARG A 68 -3.23 -12.33 6.65
N PRO A 69 -1.98 -12.78 6.46
CA PRO A 69 -1.19 -12.21 5.39
C PRO A 69 -2.03 -12.32 4.11
N LEU A 70 -2.15 -11.24 3.35
CA LEU A 70 -2.68 -11.29 1.99
C LEU A 70 -1.64 -11.97 1.06
N THR A 71 -0.92 -12.96 1.57
CA THR A 71 -0.21 -13.95 0.77
C THR A 71 -1.30 -14.86 0.23
N THR A 72 -1.46 -14.79 -1.09
CA THR A 72 -1.84 -15.91 -1.96
C THR A 72 -3.08 -16.70 -1.50
N GLU A 73 -4.16 -16.64 -2.27
CA GLU A 73 -5.41 -17.40 -2.09
C GLU A 73 -6.47 -16.78 -1.15
N SER A 74 -7.12 -15.71 -1.60
CA SER A 74 -8.53 -15.54 -1.22
C SER A 74 -9.34 -15.17 -2.45
N LYS A 75 -10.06 -16.20 -2.93
CA LYS A 75 -11.12 -16.24 -3.94
C LYS A 75 -10.99 -15.25 -5.09
N ALA A 76 -10.73 -15.82 -6.27
CA ALA A 76 -10.98 -15.20 -7.55
C ALA A 76 -12.25 -14.31 -7.51
N PRO A 77 -12.23 -13.13 -8.17
CA PRO A 77 -13.45 -12.40 -8.45
C PRO A 77 -14.50 -13.38 -9.00
N ARG A 78 -15.79 -13.14 -8.72
CA ARG A 78 -16.89 -14.00 -9.19
C ARG A 78 -16.99 -14.10 -10.73
N ASP A 79 -16.07 -13.48 -11.46
CA ASP A 79 -15.85 -13.61 -12.90
C ASP A 79 -14.35 -13.86 -13.18
N GLY A 80 -13.88 -15.08 -12.91
CA GLY A 80 -12.85 -15.83 -13.65
C GLY A 80 -11.42 -15.29 -13.84
N GLU A 81 -11.12 -14.00 -13.70
CA GLU A 81 -9.83 -13.45 -14.10
C GLU A 81 -8.92 -13.15 -12.89
N PRO A 82 -7.69 -13.72 -12.85
CA PRO A 82 -6.77 -13.50 -11.75
C PRO A 82 -6.29 -12.05 -11.70
N PHE A 83 -6.07 -11.55 -10.49
CA PHE A 83 -5.48 -10.22 -10.29
C PHE A 83 -4.08 -10.17 -10.91
N ARG A 84 -3.90 -9.34 -11.94
CA ARG A 84 -2.67 -9.33 -12.79
C ARG A 84 -1.56 -8.42 -12.27
N CYS A 85 -1.66 -8.00 -11.01
CA CYS A 85 -0.61 -7.24 -10.33
C CYS A 85 0.13 -8.14 -9.34
N ARG A 86 1.46 -8.12 -9.38
CA ARG A 86 2.32 -8.89 -8.49
C ARG A 86 3.47 -8.04 -7.95
N VAL A 87 4.01 -8.43 -6.80
CA VAL A 87 5.23 -7.84 -6.25
C VAL A 87 6.42 -8.29 -7.11
N GLU A 88 7.23 -7.34 -7.57
CA GLU A 88 8.48 -7.59 -8.29
C GLU A 88 9.69 -7.39 -7.36
N TYR A 89 9.59 -6.42 -6.45
CA TYR A 89 10.65 -6.09 -5.51
C TYR A 89 10.06 -5.67 -4.18
N GLU A 90 10.65 -6.13 -3.09
CA GLU A 90 10.34 -5.69 -1.74
C GLU A 90 11.63 -5.60 -0.93
N LYS A 91 11.80 -4.48 -0.23
CA LYS A 91 12.88 -4.29 0.73
C LYS A 91 12.36 -3.55 1.94
N VAL A 92 12.66 -4.09 3.12
CA VAL A 92 12.28 -3.50 4.41
C VAL A 92 13.53 -3.39 5.28
N ASP A 93 13.95 -2.16 5.56
CA ASP A 93 15.03 -1.83 6.48
C ASP A 93 14.43 -1.44 7.84
N ARG A 94 14.95 -2.04 8.92
CA ARG A 94 14.54 -1.73 10.30
C ARG A 94 15.74 -1.28 11.11
N ALA A 95 15.57 -0.21 11.88
CA ALA A 95 16.59 0.33 12.76
C ALA A 95 15.98 0.69 14.12
N LEU A 96 16.70 0.40 15.19
CA LEU A 96 16.32 0.79 16.54
C LEU A 96 17.17 1.99 16.97
N LYS A 97 16.55 3.13 17.26
CA LYS A 97 17.27 4.31 17.77
C LYS A 97 17.01 4.49 19.26
N SER A 98 18.07 4.61 20.04
CA SER A 98 17.98 5.01 21.45
C SER A 98 17.41 6.43 21.54
N VAL A 99 16.45 6.65 22.44
CA VAL A 99 15.85 7.96 22.68
C VAL A 99 15.79 8.25 24.19
N PRO A 100 15.89 9.53 24.61
CA PRO A 100 15.75 9.88 26.01
C PRO A 100 14.37 9.47 26.56
N CYS A 101 14.35 8.80 27.71
CA CYS A 101 13.12 8.53 28.44
C CYS A 101 12.74 9.70 29.35
N ALA A 102 11.45 9.78 29.70
CA ALA A 102 10.98 10.66 30.78
C ALA A 102 11.49 10.24 32.18
N GLN A 103 11.88 8.96 32.35
CA GLN A 103 12.40 8.42 33.59
C GLN A 103 13.88 8.02 33.44
N PRO A 104 14.80 8.45 34.34
CA PRO A 104 16.25 8.24 34.19
C PRO A 104 16.72 6.78 34.23
N ARG A 105 15.93 5.85 34.77
CA ARG A 105 16.31 4.45 35.01
C ARG A 105 15.85 3.46 33.93
N SER A 106 15.18 3.92 32.88
CA SER A 106 14.71 3.07 31.77
C SER A 106 15.48 3.39 30.49
N SER A 107 15.75 2.38 29.67
CA SER A 107 16.18 2.58 28.29
C SER A 107 14.95 2.66 27.38
N CYS A 108 14.85 3.72 26.56
CA CYS A 108 13.77 3.90 25.60
C CYS A 108 14.34 3.81 24.20
N TYR A 109 13.58 3.16 23.32
CA TYR A 109 13.96 3.00 21.94
C TYR A 109 12.80 3.38 21.03
N ARG A 110 13.15 3.93 19.88
CA ARG A 110 12.21 4.27 18.81
C ARG A 110 12.58 3.45 17.59
N GLU A 111 11.66 2.60 17.17
CA GLU A 111 11.81 1.82 15.94
C GLU A 111 11.62 2.74 14.73
N GLN A 112 12.49 2.59 13.74
CA GLN A 112 12.41 3.20 12.42
C GLN A 112 12.32 2.09 11.39
N VAL A 113 11.30 2.16 10.54
CA VAL A 113 11.10 1.22 9.44
C VAL A 113 11.06 2.02 8.16
N GLN A 114 11.90 1.66 7.21
CA GLN A 114 11.86 2.17 5.84
C GLN A 114 11.60 1.00 4.91
N SER A 115 10.59 1.13 4.06
CA SER A 115 10.17 0.07 3.16
C SER A 115 9.99 0.60 1.75
N HIS A 116 10.35 -0.23 0.79
CA HIS A 116 10.18 -0.02 -0.64
C HIS A 116 9.54 -1.27 -1.23
N VAL A 117 8.42 -1.11 -1.93
CA VAL A 117 7.72 -2.21 -2.58
C VAL A 117 7.37 -1.80 -4.00
N SER A 118 7.81 -2.57 -4.99
CA SER A 118 7.48 -2.37 -6.39
C SER A 118 6.51 -3.46 -6.84
N TRP A 119 5.38 -3.03 -7.38
CA TRP A 119 4.41 -3.89 -8.04
C TRP A 119 4.48 -3.71 -9.54
N ILE A 120 4.21 -4.78 -10.28
CA ILE A 120 4.04 -4.76 -11.74
C ILE A 120 2.66 -5.30 -12.08
N CYS A 121 1.87 -4.52 -12.83
CA CYS A 121 0.57 -4.90 -13.37
C CYS A 121 0.67 -5.08 -14.89
N SER A 122 0.25 -6.23 -15.40
CA SER A 122 0.35 -6.60 -16.83
C SER A 122 -0.99 -6.45 -17.57
N LYS A 123 -0.96 -6.33 -18.91
CA LYS A 123 -2.16 -6.24 -19.76
C LYS A 123 -3.07 -7.50 -19.69
N PRO A 124 -4.40 -7.34 -19.90
CA PRO A 124 -5.14 -6.10 -19.70
C PRO A 124 -5.02 -5.67 -18.23
N ILE A 125 -4.80 -4.38 -18.01
CA ILE A 125 -4.62 -3.87 -16.65
C ILE A 125 -5.98 -3.91 -15.94
N SER A 126 -6.10 -4.82 -14.96
CA SER A 126 -7.27 -4.91 -14.09
C SER A 126 -7.36 -3.69 -13.19
N ALA A 127 -8.57 -3.22 -12.90
CA ALA A 127 -8.78 -2.25 -11.83
C ALA A 127 -8.17 -2.75 -10.51
N PHE A 128 -7.52 -1.86 -9.77
CA PHE A 128 -6.89 -2.17 -8.48
C PHE A 128 -7.17 -1.07 -7.46
N CYS A 129 -7.03 -1.41 -6.19
CA CYS A 129 -7.05 -0.48 -5.07
C CYS A 129 -5.76 -0.61 -4.27
N ILE A 130 -5.35 0.50 -3.68
CA ILE A 130 -4.28 0.59 -2.69
C ILE A 130 -4.91 0.31 -1.32
N TYR A 131 -4.42 -0.72 -0.66
CA TYR A 131 -4.78 -1.06 0.71
C TYR A 131 -3.66 -0.60 1.63
N VAL A 132 -4.02 0.20 2.64
CA VAL A 132 -3.12 0.63 3.69
C VAL A 132 -3.68 0.09 4.99
N ALA A 133 -2.87 -0.66 5.74
CA ALA A 133 -3.23 -1.08 7.08
C ALA A 133 -2.16 -0.66 8.08
N PHE A 134 -2.63 -0.27 9.25
CA PHE A 134 -1.84 0.11 10.37
C PHE A 134 -2.31 -0.62 11.63
N GLN A 135 -1.36 -1.20 12.36
CA GLN A 135 -1.62 -1.85 13.64
C GLN A 135 -0.67 -1.33 14.71
N GLY A 136 -1.24 -0.60 15.66
CA GLY A 136 -0.56 -0.09 16.83
C GLY A 136 -0.97 -0.83 18.09
N ALA A 137 -0.43 -0.39 19.23
CA ALA A 137 -0.82 -0.95 20.52
C ALA A 137 -2.31 -0.67 20.85
N ASN A 138 -2.79 0.54 20.55
CA ASN A 138 -4.11 1.02 21.01
C ASN A 138 -5.06 1.43 19.87
N TYR A 139 -4.61 1.33 18.63
CA TYR A 139 -5.40 1.76 17.47
C TYR A 139 -5.04 0.89 16.27
N ARG A 140 -6.06 0.61 15.46
CA ARG A 140 -5.94 -0.06 14.17
C ARG A 140 -6.65 0.80 13.15
N LEU A 141 -5.99 1.02 12.02
CA LEU A 141 -6.54 1.78 10.91
C LEU A 141 -6.38 0.94 9.66
N ALA A 142 -7.43 0.82 8.87
CA ALA A 142 -7.32 0.29 7.53
C ALA A 142 -7.96 1.30 6.59
N HIS A 143 -7.38 1.47 5.41
CA HIS A 143 -7.88 2.36 4.38
C HIS A 143 -7.75 1.69 3.02
N LYS A 144 -8.71 1.96 2.14
CA LYS A 144 -8.77 1.43 0.79
C LYS A 144 -9.01 2.59 -0.16
N VAL A 145 -8.10 2.79 -1.11
CA VAL A 145 -8.20 3.82 -2.13
C VAL A 145 -8.21 3.16 -3.48
N CYS A 146 -9.26 3.37 -4.27
CA CYS A 146 -9.40 2.77 -5.59
C CYS A 146 -9.23 3.86 -6.67
N PRO A 147 -8.02 4.05 -7.21
CA PRO A 147 -7.85 4.93 -8.36
C PRO A 147 -8.66 4.38 -9.54
N ASP A 148 -9.52 5.22 -10.12
CA ASP A 148 -10.29 4.97 -11.35
C ASP A 148 -11.42 3.93 -11.29
N LEU A 149 -12.10 3.76 -10.14
CA LEU A 149 -13.35 3.00 -10.05
C LEU A 149 -14.50 3.53 -10.95
N HIS A 150 -14.36 4.76 -11.48
CA HIS A 150 -15.36 5.39 -12.35
C HIS A 150 -15.28 4.97 -13.83
N MET A 151 -14.14 4.47 -14.31
CA MET A 151 -13.97 4.08 -15.74
C MET A 151 -14.57 2.70 -16.07
N VAL A 152 -14.80 1.85 -15.06
CA VAL A 152 -15.47 0.53 -15.22
C VAL A 152 -16.97 0.69 -15.50
N ARG A 153 -17.53 1.89 -15.31
CA ARG A 153 -18.98 2.13 -15.34
C ARG A 153 -19.51 2.76 -16.63
N THR A 154 -18.66 3.07 -17.60
CA THR A 154 -19.11 3.47 -18.95
C THR A 154 -19.02 2.26 -19.88
N PRO A 155 -20.15 1.64 -20.25
CA PRO A 155 -20.16 0.77 -21.41
C PRO A 155 -19.78 1.63 -22.60
N SER A 156 -18.77 1.20 -23.36
CA SER A 156 -18.52 1.72 -24.70
C SER A 156 -19.78 1.51 -25.52
N GLY A 157 -20.55 2.58 -25.71
CA GLY A 157 -21.50 2.71 -26.80
C GLY A 157 -20.76 2.85 -28.13
#